data_AF-A0ABD6FDG0-F1
#
_entry.id   AF-A0ABD6FDG0-F1
#
_cell.length_a   1.000
_cell.length_b   1.000
_cell.length_c   1.000
_cell.angle_alpha   90.00
_cell.angle_beta   90.00
_cell.angle_gamma   90.00
#
_symmetry.space_group_name_H-M   'P 1'
#
loop_
_entity.id
_entity.type
_entity.pdbx_description
1 polymer ?
#
loop_
_entity_poly.entity_id
_entity_poly.type
_entity_poly.pdbx_seq_one_letter_code
_entity_poly.pdbx_strand_id
1 'polypeptide(L)'
;EFQQTYKLGVVPIPTNKPMIRKDMPDLIYKTEEAKFEAVADDIAERHAKGQPVLVGTTSVERSEYLSKLLLKRGIPHEVLNAKHHEREALIVAKAGKKGAVTVATNMAGRGTDIVLGGNPEILADQALRERGLDPVETPEEYEAAYPAEHEKAIAESKREAEEVIKAGGLYVLGTERHESRRIDNQLRGRSGRQGDPGESRFYLSLQDELMRRFNASMVERVMTTMRLPDDQPIEAKMVTRAIKSAQAQVEQMNMEIRKNVLKYDEVMNQQRKVVYAERRRVLEGEDLREQCLHMIHDVITDYVEEVAAEGYAEDWDHEKLWTNLRTLYPVSVTWDEIESSHPDLTKEQLRDALVEDARKAYERREAEIDSKRGEGAMRELERHVVLMVLDRKWREHLYEMDYLKEGISLRAYAQKDPVIEYQREGYDMFQAMLDSLKEEVVGILFNAQVEPVEPEAPAEAATEVPAAARGNGRAERPARRQGGGGGRHAKPVPPQPVIEGQAVPAALRRPPAGAAGLTYSGPAEGGGVARSGGNSQPNRAAQQGASRRERRAAARAQAKKAKKARR
;
A
#
# COMPACT_ATOMS: atom_id res chain seq x y z
N GLU A 1 -16.55 2.21 -13.86
CA GLU A 1 -15.47 1.88 -12.89
C GLU A 1 -15.99 1.13 -11.66
N PHE A 2 -16.66 1.77 -10.68
CA PHE A 2 -17.09 1.11 -9.42
C PHE A 2 -17.84 -0.23 -9.60
N GLN A 3 -18.84 -0.26 -10.48
CA GLN A 3 -19.59 -1.49 -10.76
C GLN A 3 -18.77 -2.55 -11.52
N GLN A 4 -17.88 -2.15 -12.42
CA GLN A 4 -17.11 -3.08 -13.24
C GLN A 4 -16.02 -3.75 -12.41
N THR A 5 -15.25 -2.96 -11.65
CA THR A 5 -14.09 -3.40 -10.87
C THR A 5 -14.49 -3.97 -9.50
N TYR A 6 -15.34 -3.26 -8.75
CA TYR A 6 -15.64 -3.60 -7.35
C TYR A 6 -17.03 -4.20 -7.14
N LYS A 7 -17.85 -4.29 -8.20
CA LYS A 7 -19.28 -4.68 -8.12
C LYS A 7 -20.07 -3.80 -7.14
N LEU A 8 -19.69 -2.52 -7.03
CA LEU A 8 -20.32 -1.55 -6.16
C LEU A 8 -21.28 -0.64 -6.95
N GLY A 9 -22.55 -0.64 -6.53
CA GLY A 9 -23.55 0.32 -6.98
C GLY A 9 -23.35 1.71 -6.36
N VAL A 10 -23.78 2.75 -7.08
CA VAL A 10 -23.71 4.15 -6.61
C VAL A 10 -25.12 4.68 -6.43
N VAL A 11 -25.48 5.05 -5.20
CA VAL A 11 -26.79 5.64 -4.87
C VAL A 11 -26.57 7.10 -4.49
N PRO A 12 -27.09 8.07 -5.27
CA PRO A 12 -27.03 9.48 -4.91
C PRO A 12 -28.02 9.76 -3.76
N ILE A 13 -27.50 9.93 -2.55
CA ILE A 13 -28.30 10.30 -1.38
C ILE A 13 -28.68 11.78 -1.48
N PRO A 14 -29.97 12.15 -1.34
CA PRO A 14 -30.39 13.54 -1.36
C PRO A 14 -29.76 14.32 -0.21
N THR A 15 -29.52 15.62 -0.42
CA THR A 15 -28.96 16.49 0.61
C THR A 15 -29.98 16.77 1.71
N ASN A 16 -29.51 16.96 2.95
CA ASN A 16 -30.37 17.28 4.10
C ASN A 16 -31.13 18.61 3.92
N LYS A 17 -30.48 19.60 3.29
CA LYS A 17 -31.06 20.90 2.96
C LYS A 17 -30.85 21.21 1.47
N PRO A 18 -31.67 22.09 0.87
CA PRO A 18 -31.48 22.51 -0.52
C PRO A 18 -30.12 23.16 -0.73
N MET A 19 -29.44 22.82 -1.82
CA MET A 19 -28.15 23.40 -2.18
C MET A 19 -28.38 24.75 -2.90
N ILE A 20 -27.87 25.84 -2.31
CA ILE A 20 -28.05 27.22 -2.81
C ILE A 20 -26.74 27.91 -3.22
N ARG A 21 -25.63 27.15 -3.31
CA ARG A 21 -24.32 27.68 -3.71
C ARG A 21 -24.39 28.23 -5.13
N LYS A 22 -23.82 29.42 -5.33
CA LYS A 22 -23.68 30.05 -6.64
C LYS A 22 -22.38 29.60 -7.29
N ASP A 23 -22.48 28.68 -8.24
CA ASP A 23 -21.34 28.27 -9.06
C ASP A 23 -21.20 29.20 -10.26
N MET A 24 -20.26 30.16 -10.15
CA MET A 24 -20.02 31.17 -11.18
C MET A 24 -19.29 30.58 -12.39
N PRO A 25 -19.47 31.18 -13.58
CA PRO A 25 -18.69 30.82 -14.76
C PRO A 25 -17.21 31.08 -14.54
N ASP A 26 -16.37 30.35 -15.26
CA ASP A 26 -14.92 30.46 -15.16
C ASP A 26 -14.44 31.76 -15.84
N LEU A 27 -13.45 32.42 -15.24
CA LEU A 27 -12.74 33.55 -15.85
C LEU A 27 -11.44 33.05 -16.46
N ILE A 28 -11.23 33.32 -17.74
CA ILE A 28 -10.09 32.80 -18.50
C ILE A 28 -9.22 33.97 -18.93
N TYR A 29 -7.94 33.93 -18.57
CA TYR A 29 -6.96 34.97 -18.89
C TYR A 29 -5.95 34.46 -19.92
N LYS A 30 -5.27 35.40 -20.58
CA LYS A 30 -4.26 35.06 -21.59
C LYS A 30 -2.93 34.61 -20.97
N THR A 31 -2.51 35.26 -19.89
CA THR A 31 -1.25 34.97 -19.18
C THR A 31 -1.51 34.47 -17.77
N GLU A 32 -0.54 33.76 -17.18
CA GLU A 32 -0.65 33.33 -15.77
C GLU A 32 -0.53 34.52 -14.82
N GLU A 33 0.31 35.50 -15.16
CA GLU A 33 0.51 36.71 -14.36
C GLU A 33 -0.81 37.48 -14.20
N ALA A 34 -1.51 37.77 -15.31
CA ALA A 34 -2.78 38.47 -15.26
C ALA A 34 -3.85 37.68 -14.50
N LYS A 35 -3.87 36.35 -14.63
CA LYS A 35 -4.73 35.47 -13.84
C LYS A 35 -4.48 35.66 -12.34
N PHE A 36 -3.23 35.55 -11.90
CA PHE A 36 -2.90 35.60 -10.47
C PHE A 36 -3.08 36.99 -9.87
N GLU A 37 -2.85 38.07 -10.63
CA GLU A 37 -3.17 39.42 -10.17
C GLU A 37 -4.68 39.59 -9.99
N ALA A 38 -5.49 39.14 -10.96
CA ALA A 38 -6.95 39.18 -10.83
C ALA A 38 -7.48 38.32 -9.68
N VAL A 39 -6.86 37.17 -9.43
CA VAL A 39 -7.16 36.33 -8.26
C VAL A 39 -6.85 37.07 -6.96
N ALA A 40 -5.68 37.71 -6.88
CA ALA A 40 -5.28 38.45 -5.68
C ALA A 40 -6.19 39.67 -5.43
N ASP A 41 -6.65 40.34 -6.48
CA ASP A 41 -7.59 41.46 -6.38
C ASP A 41 -8.99 41.02 -5.91
N ASP A 42 -9.54 39.92 -6.45
CA ASP A 42 -10.81 39.34 -5.95
C ASP A 42 -10.70 38.91 -4.48
N ILE A 43 -9.59 38.27 -4.09
CA ILE A 43 -9.35 37.93 -2.68
C ILE A 43 -9.29 39.19 -1.82
N ALA A 44 -8.63 40.26 -2.27
CA ALA A 44 -8.55 41.52 -1.53
C ALA A 44 -9.93 42.15 -1.30
N GLU A 45 -10.77 42.21 -2.34
CA GLU A 45 -12.14 42.73 -2.23
C GLU A 45 -13.01 41.91 -1.27
N ARG A 46 -12.90 40.58 -1.33
CA ARG A 46 -13.68 39.64 -0.51
C ARG A 46 -13.23 39.69 0.96
N HIS A 47 -11.92 39.71 1.18
CA HIS A 47 -11.31 39.88 2.49
C HIS A 47 -11.72 41.22 3.13
N ALA A 48 -11.70 42.32 2.37
CA ALA A 48 -12.15 43.63 2.86
C ALA A 48 -13.62 43.64 3.27
N LYS A 49 -14.47 42.85 2.59
CA LYS A 49 -15.89 42.65 2.95
C LYS A 49 -16.08 41.66 4.11
N GLY A 50 -15.01 41.01 4.58
CA GLY A 50 -15.03 40.01 5.65
C GLY A 50 -15.47 38.61 5.21
N GLN A 51 -15.59 38.35 3.91
CA GLN A 51 -15.99 37.04 3.40
C GLN A 51 -14.80 36.05 3.44
N PRO A 52 -14.95 34.85 4.03
CA PRO A 52 -13.87 33.86 4.04
C PRO A 52 -13.62 33.30 2.65
N VAL A 53 -12.35 33.07 2.32
CA VAL A 53 -11.91 32.60 1.00
C VAL A 53 -11.03 31.37 1.13
N LEU A 54 -11.42 30.30 0.43
CA LEU A 54 -10.59 29.12 0.20
C LEU A 54 -10.07 29.14 -1.24
N VAL A 55 -8.75 29.19 -1.41
CA VAL A 55 -8.09 29.12 -2.71
C VAL A 55 -7.52 27.72 -2.93
N GLY A 56 -7.85 27.08 -4.05
CA GLY A 56 -7.26 25.82 -4.46
C GLY A 56 -6.24 26.00 -5.58
N THR A 57 -4.99 25.62 -5.33
CA THR A 57 -3.92 25.55 -6.35
C THR A 57 -3.59 24.10 -6.70
N THR A 58 -2.89 23.86 -7.80
CA THR A 58 -2.47 22.52 -8.25
C THR A 58 -1.06 22.14 -7.78
N SER A 59 -0.21 23.13 -7.48
CA SER A 59 1.16 22.91 -7.01
C SER A 59 1.55 23.82 -5.85
N VAL A 60 2.57 23.39 -5.10
CA VAL A 60 3.12 24.13 -3.95
C VAL A 60 3.75 25.44 -4.43
N GLU A 61 4.45 25.41 -5.58
CA GLU A 61 5.06 26.60 -6.18
C GLU A 61 4.01 27.69 -6.48
N ARG A 62 2.84 27.30 -7.01
CA ARG A 62 1.74 28.25 -7.25
C ARG A 62 1.14 28.78 -5.95
N SER A 63 1.02 27.94 -4.93
CA SER A 63 0.59 28.36 -3.59
C SER A 63 1.55 29.39 -2.99
N GLU A 64 2.86 29.17 -3.08
CA GLU A 64 3.87 30.12 -2.61
C GLU A 64 3.90 31.41 -3.43
N TYR A 65 3.72 31.31 -4.76
CA TYR A 65 3.63 32.48 -5.62
C TYR A 65 2.43 33.37 -5.25
N LEU A 66 1.24 32.77 -5.07
CA LEU A 66 0.06 33.48 -4.63
C LEU A 66 0.24 34.05 -3.21
N SER A 67 0.86 33.29 -2.31
CA SER A 67 1.18 33.76 -0.95
C SER A 67 2.02 35.04 -0.98
N LYS A 68 3.05 35.11 -1.83
CA LYS A 68 3.86 36.33 -2.02
C LYS A 68 3.02 37.52 -2.52
N LEU A 69 2.07 37.29 -3.43
CA LEU A 69 1.16 38.34 -3.92
C LEU A 69 0.20 38.84 -2.83
N LEU A 70 -0.31 37.94 -2.00
CA LEU A 70 -1.19 38.29 -0.88
C LEU A 70 -0.42 39.04 0.23
N LEU A 71 0.83 38.65 0.52
CA LEU A 71 1.70 39.37 1.46
C LEU A 71 1.97 40.80 1.00
N LYS A 72 2.24 41.01 -0.30
CA LYS A 72 2.41 42.36 -0.88
C LYS A 72 1.18 43.25 -0.71
N ARG A 73 -0.02 42.65 -0.71
CA ARG A 73 -1.31 43.33 -0.50
C ARG A 73 -1.70 43.44 0.99
N GLY A 74 -0.88 42.93 1.91
CA GLY A 74 -1.15 43.00 3.36
C GLY A 74 -2.29 42.08 3.84
N ILE A 75 -2.59 41.01 3.10
CA ILE A 75 -3.69 40.09 3.42
C ILE A 75 -3.15 38.93 4.26
N PRO A 76 -3.59 38.75 5.53
CA PRO A 76 -3.21 37.60 6.33
C PRO A 76 -3.84 36.34 5.73
N HIS A 77 -3.02 35.30 5.53
CA HIS A 77 -3.46 34.05 4.95
C HIS A 77 -2.65 32.88 5.46
N GLU A 78 -3.24 31.69 5.39
CA GLU A 78 -2.60 30.42 5.76
C GLU A 78 -2.40 29.56 4.52
N VAL A 79 -1.26 28.87 4.43
CA VAL A 79 -0.92 28.01 3.29
C VAL A 79 -0.83 26.54 3.73
N LEU A 80 -1.56 25.67 3.03
CA LEU A 80 -1.63 24.24 3.28
C LEU A 80 -0.95 23.47 2.14
N ASN A 81 0.09 22.70 2.49
CA ASN A 81 0.94 22.01 1.52
C ASN A 81 0.79 20.47 1.55
N ALA A 82 -0.23 19.94 2.23
CA ALA A 82 -0.48 18.51 2.43
C ALA A 82 0.67 17.74 3.12
N LYS A 83 1.46 18.42 3.96
CA LYS A 83 2.61 17.84 4.69
C LYS A 83 2.27 17.50 6.14
N HIS A 84 1.45 18.31 6.80
CA HIS A 84 1.16 18.18 8.23
C HIS A 84 -0.35 18.11 8.48
N HIS A 85 -0.93 16.93 8.32
CA HIS A 85 -2.38 16.75 8.32
C HIS A 85 -3.09 17.29 9.57
N GLU A 86 -2.52 17.10 10.77
CA GLU A 86 -3.12 17.57 12.03
C GLU A 86 -3.18 19.10 12.11
N ARG A 87 -2.05 19.77 11.84
CA ARG A 87 -1.99 21.24 11.83
C ARG A 87 -2.86 21.83 10.74
N GLU A 88 -2.87 21.20 9.57
CA GLU A 88 -3.71 21.62 8.44
C GLU A 88 -5.20 21.49 8.78
N ALA A 89 -5.62 20.43 9.48
CA ALA A 89 -7.00 20.27 9.94
C ALA A 89 -7.43 21.41 10.87
N LEU A 90 -6.56 21.82 11.81
CA LEU A 90 -6.83 22.96 12.69
C LEU A 90 -6.98 24.28 11.93
N ILE A 91 -6.17 24.50 10.89
CA ILE A 91 -6.28 25.69 10.04
C ILE A 91 -7.60 25.65 9.26
N VAL A 92 -7.94 24.50 8.65
CA VAL A 92 -9.18 24.32 7.87
C VAL A 92 -10.41 24.48 8.74
N ALA A 93 -10.37 24.03 10.00
CA ALA A 93 -11.43 24.23 10.97
C ALA A 93 -11.70 25.71 11.26
N LYS A 94 -10.70 26.59 11.12
CA LYS A 94 -10.79 28.04 11.29
C LYS A 94 -11.03 28.80 9.98
N ALA A 95 -10.92 28.15 8.83
CA ALA A 95 -11.04 28.77 7.51
C ALA A 95 -12.43 29.36 7.21
N GLY A 96 -13.45 28.99 7.97
CA GLY A 96 -14.81 29.55 7.84
C GLY A 96 -15.05 30.80 8.68
N LYS A 97 -14.06 31.30 9.43
CA LYS A 97 -14.17 32.53 10.23
C LYS A 97 -14.12 33.78 9.34
N LYS A 98 -14.68 34.89 9.83
CA LYS A 98 -14.75 36.15 9.10
C LYS A 98 -13.35 36.63 8.67
N GLY A 99 -13.20 36.97 7.39
CA GLY A 99 -11.94 37.45 6.82
C GLY A 99 -10.83 36.39 6.72
N ALA A 100 -11.09 35.12 7.02
CA ALA A 100 -10.06 34.08 6.88
C ALA A 100 -9.75 33.81 5.40
N VAL A 101 -8.46 33.78 5.06
CA VAL A 101 -7.98 33.39 3.73
C VAL A 101 -7.09 32.16 3.87
N THR A 102 -7.43 31.10 3.15
CA THR A 102 -6.70 29.83 3.21
C THR A 102 -6.36 29.38 1.80
N VAL A 103 -5.07 29.18 1.54
CA VAL A 103 -4.53 28.67 0.28
C VAL A 103 -4.23 27.18 0.45
N ALA A 104 -4.94 26.33 -0.27
CA ALA A 104 -4.81 24.89 -0.22
C ALA A 104 -4.18 24.36 -1.51
N THR A 105 -3.02 23.70 -1.37
CA THR A 105 -2.40 22.98 -2.47
C THR A 105 -3.16 21.67 -2.72
N ASN A 106 -3.59 21.44 -3.96
CA ASN A 106 -4.44 20.34 -4.40
C ASN A 106 -5.71 20.17 -3.54
N MET A 107 -5.72 19.15 -2.70
CA MET A 107 -6.80 18.85 -1.76
C MET A 107 -6.27 18.80 -0.32
N ALA A 108 -5.29 19.65 0.01
CA ALA A 108 -4.87 19.84 1.40
C ALA A 108 -6.08 20.19 2.28
N GLY A 109 -6.08 19.72 3.54
CA GLY A 109 -7.25 19.86 4.41
C GLY A 109 -8.43 18.91 4.09
N ARG A 110 -8.20 17.85 3.31
CA ARG A 110 -9.24 16.83 3.08
C ARG A 110 -9.60 16.11 4.37
N GLY A 111 -10.89 15.81 4.54
CA GLY A 111 -11.43 15.15 5.73
C GLY A 111 -11.91 16.12 6.82
N THR A 112 -11.50 17.39 6.78
CA THR A 112 -12.00 18.42 7.71
C THR A 112 -13.07 19.28 7.04
N ASP A 113 -14.15 19.51 7.77
CA ASP A 113 -15.28 20.32 7.32
C ASP A 113 -15.04 21.81 7.65
N ILE A 114 -15.23 22.66 6.64
CA ILE A 114 -15.20 24.11 6.78
C ILE A 114 -16.61 24.56 7.15
N VAL A 115 -16.82 24.79 8.45
CA VAL A 115 -18.08 25.31 8.99
C VAL A 115 -17.96 26.83 9.07
N LEU A 116 -19.01 27.56 8.65
CA LEU A 116 -19.02 29.02 8.77
C LEU A 116 -18.96 29.42 10.26
N GLY A 117 -18.10 30.37 10.61
CA GLY A 117 -17.79 30.73 12.00
C GLY A 117 -16.78 29.81 12.71
N GLY A 118 -16.32 28.76 12.02
CA GLY A 118 -15.34 27.79 12.52
C GLY A 118 -15.99 26.53 13.08
N ASN A 119 -15.32 25.38 12.94
CA ASN A 119 -15.86 24.07 13.33
C ASN A 119 -15.88 23.90 14.86
N PRO A 120 -17.07 23.87 15.51
CA PRO A 120 -17.16 23.84 16.97
C PRO A 120 -16.53 22.61 17.61
N GLU A 121 -16.63 21.43 16.98
CA GLU A 121 -16.11 20.18 17.54
C GLU A 121 -14.58 20.22 17.64
N ILE A 122 -13.93 20.68 16.57
CA ILE A 122 -12.45 20.77 16.49
C ILE A 122 -11.93 21.90 17.38
N LEU A 123 -12.65 23.02 17.45
CA LEU A 123 -12.27 24.13 18.32
C LEU A 123 -12.38 23.75 19.81
N ALA A 124 -13.42 23.00 20.19
CA ALA A 124 -13.58 22.49 21.54
C ALA A 124 -12.48 21.46 21.89
N ASP A 125 -12.21 20.51 20.99
CA ASP A 125 -11.12 19.53 21.17
C ASP A 125 -9.76 20.24 21.31
N GLN A 126 -9.47 21.23 20.45
CA GLN A 126 -8.24 22.01 20.53
C GLN A 126 -8.12 22.71 21.90
N ALA A 127 -9.18 23.36 22.38
CA ALA A 127 -9.17 24.07 23.67
C ALA A 127 -9.01 23.11 24.87
N LEU A 128 -9.47 21.86 24.77
CA LEU A 128 -9.26 20.83 25.79
C LEU A 128 -7.82 20.31 25.76
N ARG A 129 -7.27 20.06 24.57
CA ARG A 129 -5.88 19.66 24.39
C ARG A 129 -4.89 20.71 24.87
N GLU A 130 -5.19 22.00 24.66
CA GLU A 130 -4.40 23.12 25.18
C GLU A 130 -4.37 23.16 26.73
N ARG A 131 -5.37 22.57 27.39
CA ARG A 131 -5.39 22.34 28.85
C ARG A 131 -4.71 21.04 29.29
N GLY A 132 -4.14 20.28 28.35
CA GLY A 132 -3.50 19.00 28.61
C GLY A 132 -4.47 17.82 28.71
N LEU A 133 -5.74 18.00 28.36
CA LEU A 133 -6.73 16.93 28.36
C LEU A 133 -6.69 16.17 27.03
N ASP A 134 -6.53 14.85 27.10
CA ASP A 134 -6.55 13.95 25.94
C ASP A 134 -7.66 12.88 26.08
N PRO A 135 -8.41 12.56 25.01
CA PRO A 135 -9.45 11.54 25.05
C PRO A 135 -8.99 10.12 25.44
N VAL A 136 -7.70 9.81 25.25
CA VAL A 136 -7.11 8.49 25.51
C VAL A 136 -6.39 8.48 26.86
N GLU A 137 -5.55 9.47 27.12
CA GLU A 137 -4.76 9.52 28.37
C GLU A 137 -5.60 9.98 29.57
N THR A 138 -6.54 10.90 29.38
CA THR A 138 -7.40 11.47 30.44
C THR A 138 -8.90 11.44 30.05
N PRO A 139 -9.49 10.25 29.84
CA PRO A 139 -10.84 10.13 29.31
C PRO A 139 -11.92 10.73 30.22
N GLU A 140 -11.83 10.53 31.54
CA GLU A 140 -12.85 11.00 32.49
C GLU A 140 -12.90 12.52 32.58
N GLU A 141 -11.73 13.16 32.65
CA GLU A 141 -11.60 14.62 32.73
C GLU A 141 -11.98 15.29 31.39
N TYR A 142 -11.61 14.67 30.26
CA TYR A 142 -11.98 15.15 28.93
C TYR A 142 -13.50 15.11 28.74
N GLU A 143 -14.15 13.97 29.01
CA GLU A 143 -15.60 13.80 28.85
C GLU A 143 -16.41 14.71 29.79
N ALA A 144 -15.88 15.02 30.98
CA ALA A 144 -16.52 15.96 31.91
C ALA A 144 -16.42 17.42 31.41
N ALA A 145 -15.29 17.81 30.82
CA ALA A 145 -15.04 19.17 30.36
C ALA A 145 -15.60 19.45 28.95
N TYR A 146 -15.74 18.42 28.11
CA TYR A 146 -16.14 18.57 26.71
C TYR A 146 -17.49 19.25 26.50
N PRO A 147 -18.59 18.90 27.21
CA PRO A 147 -19.89 19.52 26.96
C PRO A 147 -19.88 21.04 27.17
N ALA A 148 -19.23 21.51 28.24
CA ALA A 148 -19.16 22.94 28.55
C ALA A 148 -18.37 23.74 27.50
N GLU A 149 -17.31 23.14 26.96
CA GLU A 149 -16.44 23.79 25.97
C GLU A 149 -17.03 23.73 24.58
N HIS A 150 -17.70 22.63 24.24
CA HIS A 150 -18.44 22.49 23.02
C HIS A 150 -19.60 23.49 22.93
N GLU A 151 -20.36 23.71 24.01
CA GLU A 151 -21.41 24.73 24.05
C GLU A 151 -20.86 26.15 23.84
N LYS A 152 -19.72 26.48 24.46
CA LYS A 152 -19.03 27.77 24.22
C LYS A 152 -18.61 27.92 22.75
N ALA A 153 -18.00 26.89 22.18
CA ALA A 153 -17.55 26.88 20.79
C ALA A 153 -18.74 27.01 19.81
N ILE A 154 -19.87 26.37 20.09
CA ILE A 154 -21.10 26.52 19.31
C ILE A 154 -21.62 27.96 19.36
N ALA A 155 -21.66 28.57 20.55
CA ALA A 155 -22.15 29.93 20.71
C ALA A 155 -21.28 30.95 19.96
N GLU A 156 -19.95 30.82 20.06
CA GLU A 156 -19.00 31.66 19.32
C GLU A 156 -19.13 31.46 17.81
N SER A 157 -19.11 30.21 17.36
CA SER A 157 -19.22 29.85 15.94
C SER A 157 -20.53 30.35 15.35
N LYS A 158 -21.66 30.21 16.05
CA LYS A 158 -22.96 30.70 15.57
C LYS A 158 -22.97 32.22 15.41
N ARG A 159 -22.40 32.97 16.36
CA ARG A 159 -22.30 34.43 16.27
C ARG A 159 -21.47 34.86 15.06
N GLU A 160 -20.31 34.26 14.86
CA GLU A 160 -19.47 34.55 13.68
C GLU A 160 -20.12 34.08 12.37
N ALA A 161 -20.80 32.94 12.38
CA ALA A 161 -21.49 32.39 11.22
C ALA A 161 -22.54 33.35 10.68
N GLU A 162 -23.30 34.03 11.53
CA GLU A 162 -24.28 35.02 11.11
C GLU A 162 -23.65 36.19 10.34
N GLU A 163 -22.46 36.63 10.74
CA GLU A 163 -21.70 37.66 10.03
C GLU A 163 -21.18 37.15 8.68
N VAL A 164 -20.66 35.93 8.65
CA VAL A 164 -20.15 35.29 7.44
C VAL A 164 -21.26 35.01 6.42
N ILE A 165 -22.44 34.58 6.89
CA ILE A 165 -23.63 34.38 6.08
C ILE A 165 -24.06 35.70 5.42
N LYS A 166 -24.07 36.80 6.17
CA LYS A 166 -24.36 38.15 5.63
C LYS A 166 -23.31 38.60 4.61
N ALA A 167 -22.04 38.21 4.80
CA ALA A 167 -20.96 38.46 3.85
C ALA A 167 -21.01 37.59 2.58
N GLY A 168 -21.96 36.64 2.50
CA GLY A 168 -22.16 35.78 1.32
C GLY A 168 -21.70 34.33 1.48
N GLY A 169 -21.27 33.94 2.68
CA GLY A 169 -20.78 32.59 2.99
C GLY A 169 -19.37 32.30 2.48
N LEU A 170 -18.94 31.05 2.49
CA LEU A 170 -17.60 30.67 2.03
C LEU A 170 -17.45 30.87 0.52
N TYR A 171 -16.43 31.63 0.11
CA TYR A 171 -16.04 31.74 -1.29
C TYR A 171 -14.94 30.74 -1.61
N VAL A 172 -15.14 29.94 -2.66
CA VAL A 172 -14.15 28.98 -3.15
C VAL A 172 -13.61 29.42 -4.50
N LEU A 173 -12.30 29.62 -4.56
CA LEU A 173 -11.59 30.04 -5.76
C LEU A 173 -10.65 28.91 -6.22
N GLY A 174 -10.82 28.42 -7.45
CA GLY A 174 -9.84 27.54 -8.09
C GLY A 174 -8.90 28.34 -8.98
N THR A 175 -7.58 28.17 -8.86
CA THR A 175 -6.60 28.90 -9.68
C THR A 175 -6.25 28.20 -10.99
N GLU A 176 -6.67 26.94 -11.14
CA GLU A 176 -6.46 26.08 -12.31
C GLU A 176 -7.55 24.97 -12.33
N ARG A 177 -7.67 24.26 -13.45
CA ARG A 177 -8.45 23.02 -13.54
C ARG A 177 -7.59 21.83 -13.14
N HIS A 178 -8.13 20.94 -12.31
CA HIS A 178 -7.47 19.67 -12.03
C HIS A 178 -7.63 18.69 -13.20
N GLU A 179 -6.88 17.60 -13.16
CA GLU A 179 -6.96 16.50 -14.14
C GLU A 179 -8.34 15.87 -14.28
N SER A 180 -9.24 16.06 -13.30
CA SER A 180 -10.62 15.60 -13.39
C SER A 180 -11.60 16.60 -12.80
N ARG A 181 -12.77 16.69 -13.43
CA ARG A 181 -13.91 17.50 -12.99
C ARG A 181 -14.41 17.07 -11.62
N ARG A 182 -14.22 15.80 -11.26
CA ARG A 182 -14.55 15.28 -9.93
C ARG A 182 -13.78 16.05 -8.84
N ILE A 183 -12.48 16.30 -9.03
CA ILE A 183 -11.65 16.99 -8.04
C ILE A 183 -12.04 18.47 -7.97
N ASP A 184 -12.30 19.11 -9.12
CA ASP A 184 -12.82 20.48 -9.16
C ASP A 184 -14.15 20.61 -8.40
N ASN A 185 -15.07 19.66 -8.60
CA ASN A 185 -16.36 19.64 -7.88
C ASN A 185 -16.18 19.38 -6.39
N GLN A 186 -15.14 18.65 -5.97
CA GLN A 186 -14.81 18.49 -4.55
C GLN A 186 -14.33 19.80 -3.93
N LEU A 187 -13.55 20.60 -4.68
CA LEU A 187 -13.17 21.94 -4.25
C LEU A 187 -14.41 22.84 -4.14
N ARG A 188 -15.26 22.93 -5.18
CA ARG A 188 -16.53 23.69 -5.14
C ARG A 188 -17.42 23.24 -3.97
N GLY A 189 -17.47 21.93 -3.73
CA GLY A 189 -18.22 21.29 -2.64
C GLY A 189 -17.77 21.67 -1.23
N ARG A 190 -16.64 22.36 -1.06
CA ARG A 190 -16.22 22.92 0.24
C ARG A 190 -17.14 24.04 0.71
N SER A 191 -17.80 24.74 -0.22
CA SER A 191 -18.76 25.81 0.05
C SER A 191 -20.22 25.33 -0.09
N GLY A 192 -21.13 26.03 0.57
CA GLY A 192 -22.58 25.79 0.53
C GLY A 192 -23.02 24.51 1.25
N ARG A 193 -22.33 24.15 2.34
CA ARG A 193 -22.66 22.98 3.16
C ARG A 193 -23.96 23.22 3.92
N GLN A 194 -24.76 22.17 4.14
CA GLN A 194 -26.03 22.25 4.88
C GLN A 194 -26.94 23.42 4.45
N GLY A 195 -26.98 23.74 3.16
CA GLY A 195 -27.81 24.83 2.61
C GLY A 195 -27.32 26.24 2.93
N ASP A 196 -26.07 26.39 3.39
CA ASP A 196 -25.45 27.70 3.60
C ASP A 196 -25.29 28.45 2.28
N PRO A 197 -25.32 29.80 2.30
CA PRO A 197 -24.90 30.58 1.14
C PRO A 197 -23.43 30.33 0.85
N GLY A 198 -23.05 30.52 -0.40
CA GLY A 198 -21.68 30.36 -0.82
C GLY A 198 -21.53 30.62 -2.30
N GLU A 199 -20.30 30.87 -2.72
CA GLU A 199 -19.96 31.15 -4.11
C GLU A 199 -18.72 30.31 -4.49
N SER A 200 -18.66 29.85 -5.73
CA SER A 200 -17.45 29.24 -6.27
C SER A 200 -17.12 29.79 -7.65
N ARG A 201 -15.83 29.98 -7.94
CA ARG A 201 -15.34 30.45 -9.24
C ARG A 201 -13.98 29.85 -9.56
N PHE A 202 -13.71 29.62 -10.84
CA PHE A 202 -12.40 29.20 -11.32
C PHE A 202 -11.78 30.31 -12.16
N TYR A 203 -10.50 30.57 -11.91
CA TYR A 203 -9.65 31.48 -12.67
C TYR A 203 -8.66 30.62 -13.43
N LEU A 204 -8.63 30.74 -14.75
CA LEU A 204 -7.86 29.88 -15.64
C LEU A 204 -6.96 30.74 -16.52
N SER A 205 -5.87 30.17 -17.01
CA SER A 205 -5.01 30.78 -18.02
C SER A 205 -4.83 29.86 -19.22
N LEU A 206 -4.65 30.44 -20.40
CA LEU A 206 -4.20 29.69 -21.58
C LEU A 206 -2.80 29.07 -21.41
N GLN A 207 -2.01 29.61 -20.48
CA GLN A 207 -0.67 29.14 -20.15
C GLN A 207 -0.64 28.06 -19.05
N ASP A 208 -1.78 27.70 -18.46
CA ASP A 208 -1.86 26.67 -17.42
C ASP A 208 -1.38 25.29 -17.94
N GLU A 209 -0.92 24.43 -17.03
CA GLU A 209 -0.34 23.12 -17.35
C GLU A 209 -1.28 22.24 -18.20
N LEU A 210 -2.57 22.20 -17.86
CA LEU A 210 -3.59 21.46 -18.60
C LEU A 210 -3.68 21.94 -20.07
N MET A 211 -3.60 23.25 -20.28
CA MET A 211 -3.72 23.85 -21.61
C MET A 211 -2.46 23.63 -22.44
N ARG A 212 -1.29 23.76 -21.81
CA ARG A 212 0.02 23.52 -22.46
C ARG A 212 0.18 22.07 -22.91
N ARG A 213 -0.27 21.10 -22.12
CA ARG A 213 -0.12 19.67 -22.44
C ARG A 213 -1.03 19.20 -23.57
N PHE A 214 -2.26 19.72 -23.66
CA PHE A 214 -3.29 19.12 -24.54
C PHE A 214 -3.75 20.01 -25.70
N ASN A 215 -3.53 21.33 -25.65
CA ASN A 215 -4.10 22.27 -26.63
C ASN A 215 -3.13 23.40 -27.05
N ALA A 216 -1.82 23.12 -27.12
CA ALA A 216 -0.79 24.12 -27.42
C ALA A 216 -1.04 24.90 -28.73
N SER A 217 -1.45 24.22 -29.81
CA SER A 217 -1.73 24.85 -31.11
C SER A 217 -2.97 25.76 -31.11
N MET A 218 -3.98 25.44 -30.30
CA MET A 218 -5.16 26.28 -30.13
C MET A 218 -4.84 27.50 -29.28
N VAL A 219 -4.10 27.31 -28.19
CA VAL A 219 -3.59 28.38 -27.33
C VAL A 219 -2.80 29.38 -28.16
N GLU A 220 -1.86 28.91 -28.97
CA GLU A 220 -1.06 29.75 -29.86
C GLU A 220 -1.96 30.55 -30.82
N ARG A 221 -2.91 29.89 -31.50
CA ARG A 221 -3.83 30.56 -32.43
C ARG A 221 -4.66 31.64 -31.74
N VAL A 222 -5.17 31.38 -30.53
CA VAL A 222 -5.92 32.38 -29.75
C VAL A 222 -5.01 33.53 -29.34
N MET A 223 -3.80 33.24 -28.86
CA MET A 223 -2.82 34.27 -28.45
C MET A 223 -2.39 35.18 -29.61
N THR A 224 -2.24 34.64 -30.83
CA THR A 224 -1.83 35.43 -32.01
C THR A 224 -2.99 36.16 -32.67
N THR A 225 -4.20 35.57 -32.67
CA THR A 225 -5.35 36.11 -33.42
C THR A 225 -6.19 37.08 -32.59
N MET A 226 -6.37 36.82 -31.29
CA MET A 226 -7.10 37.74 -30.41
C MET A 226 -6.14 38.77 -29.82
N ARG A 227 -6.20 40.01 -30.33
CA ARG A 227 -5.53 41.19 -29.75
C ARG A 227 -6.25 41.69 -28.48
N LEU A 228 -6.59 40.77 -27.58
CA LEU A 228 -7.17 41.14 -26.29
C LEU A 228 -6.07 41.63 -25.34
N PRO A 229 -6.32 42.69 -24.53
CA PRO A 229 -5.49 43.03 -23.39
C PRO A 229 -5.35 41.84 -22.43
N ASP A 230 -4.19 41.70 -21.79
CA ASP A 230 -3.89 40.53 -20.96
C ASP A 230 -4.72 40.50 -19.66
N ASP A 231 -5.20 41.66 -19.20
CA ASP A 231 -5.97 41.88 -17.97
C ASP A 231 -7.49 41.65 -18.12
N GLN A 232 -7.98 41.45 -19.34
CA GLN A 232 -9.41 41.23 -19.61
C GLN A 232 -9.77 39.74 -19.73
N PRO A 233 -10.84 39.27 -19.05
CA PRO A 233 -11.31 37.90 -19.20
C PRO A 233 -11.78 37.58 -20.63
N ILE A 234 -11.39 36.41 -21.12
CA ILE A 234 -11.77 35.88 -22.42
C ILE A 234 -13.12 35.15 -22.30
N GLU A 235 -14.21 35.82 -22.64
CA GLU A 235 -15.55 35.23 -22.68
C GLU A 235 -15.86 34.59 -24.05
N ALA A 236 -15.12 33.55 -24.42
CA ALA A 236 -15.32 32.83 -25.68
C ALA A 236 -15.81 31.39 -25.44
N LYS A 237 -17.03 31.08 -25.90
CA LYS A 237 -17.61 29.71 -25.84
C LYS A 237 -16.68 28.64 -26.44
N MET A 238 -15.87 28.99 -27.43
CA MET A 238 -14.86 28.10 -28.03
C MET A 238 -13.80 27.68 -27.01
N VAL A 239 -13.29 28.61 -26.21
CA VAL A 239 -12.22 28.38 -25.23
C VAL A 239 -12.75 27.52 -24.08
N THR A 240 -13.95 27.82 -23.56
CA THR A 240 -14.60 26.98 -22.54
C THR A 240 -14.80 25.53 -23.01
N ARG A 241 -15.20 25.33 -24.27
CA ARG A 241 -15.34 23.97 -24.84
C ARG A 241 -13.98 23.27 -24.96
N ALA A 242 -12.94 23.98 -25.35
CA ALA A 242 -11.59 23.42 -25.45
C ALA A 242 -11.05 22.98 -24.09
N ILE A 243 -11.23 23.78 -23.03
CA ILE A 243 -10.85 23.43 -21.65
C ILE A 243 -11.59 22.16 -21.19
N LYS A 244 -12.91 22.11 -21.41
CA LYS A 244 -13.72 20.92 -21.09
C LYS A 244 -13.24 19.68 -21.84
N SER A 245 -12.87 19.83 -23.12
CA SER A 245 -12.35 18.73 -23.94
C SER A 245 -10.98 18.24 -23.44
N ALA A 246 -10.06 19.15 -23.10
CA ALA A 246 -8.76 18.79 -22.55
C ALA A 246 -8.90 18.00 -21.24
N GLN A 247 -9.75 18.47 -20.32
CA GLN A 247 -10.00 17.77 -19.06
C GLN A 247 -10.60 16.37 -19.29
N ALA A 248 -11.55 16.23 -20.23
CA ALA A 248 -12.12 14.92 -20.57
C ALA A 248 -11.09 13.95 -21.19
N GLN A 249 -10.14 14.45 -21.99
CA GLN A 249 -9.06 13.64 -22.54
C GLN A 249 -8.11 13.15 -21.44
N VAL A 250 -7.76 14.01 -20.47
CA VAL A 250 -6.96 13.60 -19.30
C VAL A 250 -7.68 12.55 -18.46
N GLU A 251 -8.98 12.72 -18.22
CA GLU A 251 -9.80 11.74 -17.51
C GLU A 251 -9.80 10.38 -18.21
N GLN A 252 -9.96 10.38 -19.54
CA GLN A 252 -9.93 9.16 -20.35
C GLN A 252 -8.56 8.49 -20.33
N MET A 253 -7.48 9.25 -20.50
CA MET A 253 -6.10 8.75 -20.43
C MET A 253 -5.82 8.10 -19.06
N ASN A 254 -6.18 8.78 -17.97
CA ASN A 254 -6.03 8.24 -16.62
C ASN A 254 -6.88 6.98 -16.39
N MET A 255 -8.09 6.91 -16.97
CA MET A 255 -8.94 5.72 -16.92
C MET A 255 -8.30 4.55 -17.68
N GLU A 256 -7.70 4.79 -18.85
CA GLU A 256 -7.00 3.78 -19.64
C GLU A 256 -5.74 3.27 -18.93
N ILE A 257 -4.95 4.16 -18.34
CA ILE A 257 -3.79 3.80 -17.53
C ILE A 257 -4.23 2.87 -16.38
N ARG A 258 -5.25 3.25 -15.60
CA ARG A 258 -5.75 2.41 -14.49
C ARG A 258 -6.27 1.07 -14.99
N LYS A 259 -6.98 1.04 -16.11
CA LYS A 259 -7.49 -0.21 -16.73
C LYS A 259 -6.34 -1.12 -17.14
N ASN A 260 -5.29 -0.56 -17.75
CA ASN A 260 -4.12 -1.34 -18.16
C ASN A 260 -3.38 -1.88 -16.94
N VAL A 261 -3.14 -1.06 -15.91
CA VAL A 261 -2.53 -1.52 -14.65
C VAL A 261 -3.31 -2.69 -14.05
N LEU A 262 -4.64 -2.62 -14.02
CA LEU A 262 -5.48 -3.71 -13.53
C LEU A 262 -5.36 -4.98 -14.38
N LYS A 263 -5.35 -4.87 -15.72
CA LYS A 263 -5.21 -6.02 -16.61
C LYS A 263 -3.91 -6.80 -16.38
N TYR A 264 -2.78 -6.09 -16.25
CA TYR A 264 -1.49 -6.75 -15.97
C TYR A 264 -1.47 -7.35 -14.56
N ASP A 265 -2.05 -6.66 -13.57
CA ASP A 265 -2.14 -7.19 -12.20
C ASP A 265 -3.04 -8.42 -12.11
N GLU A 266 -4.11 -8.53 -12.92
CA GLU A 266 -5.00 -9.70 -12.92
C GLU A 266 -4.24 -11.01 -13.21
N VAL A 267 -3.27 -11.00 -14.13
CA VAL A 267 -2.41 -12.16 -14.43
C VAL A 267 -1.59 -12.56 -13.20
N MET A 268 -0.86 -11.60 -12.61
CA MET A 268 -0.05 -11.84 -11.41
C MET A 268 -0.89 -12.21 -10.20
N ASN A 269 -2.10 -11.68 -10.09
CA ASN A 269 -3.01 -11.94 -8.98
C ASN A 269 -3.47 -13.39 -8.95
N GLN A 270 -3.72 -14.03 -10.10
CA GLN A 270 -4.07 -15.46 -10.13
C GLN A 270 -2.89 -16.32 -9.65
N GLN A 271 -1.68 -16.03 -10.13
CA GLN A 271 -0.47 -16.74 -9.71
C GLN A 271 -0.19 -16.56 -8.21
N ARG A 272 -0.30 -15.31 -7.70
CA ARG A 272 -0.16 -15.01 -6.27
C ARG A 272 -1.13 -15.78 -5.40
N LYS A 273 -2.39 -15.95 -5.82
CA LYS A 273 -3.38 -16.70 -5.04
C LYS A 273 -2.95 -18.16 -4.83
N VAL A 274 -2.43 -18.81 -5.87
CA VAL A 274 -1.91 -20.18 -5.80
C VAL A 274 -0.74 -20.23 -4.82
N VAL A 275 0.29 -19.40 -5.04
CA VAL A 275 1.51 -19.38 -4.20
C VAL A 275 1.21 -19.04 -2.76
N TYR A 276 0.32 -18.06 -2.50
CA TYR A 276 -0.04 -17.66 -1.14
C TYR A 276 -0.91 -18.71 -0.44
N ALA A 277 -1.71 -19.47 -1.18
CA ALA A 277 -2.45 -20.61 -0.63
C ALA A 277 -1.49 -21.74 -0.23
N GLU A 278 -0.52 -22.08 -1.08
CA GLU A 278 0.53 -23.05 -0.73
C GLU A 278 1.31 -22.60 0.50
N ARG A 279 1.85 -21.37 0.48
CA ARG A 279 2.60 -20.79 1.59
C ARG A 279 1.81 -20.82 2.91
N ARG A 280 0.50 -20.54 2.86
CA ARG A 280 -0.36 -20.55 4.05
C ARG A 280 -0.47 -21.94 4.64
N ARG A 281 -0.72 -22.97 3.83
CA ARG A 281 -0.80 -24.36 4.29
C ARG A 281 0.45 -24.78 5.06
N VAL A 282 1.62 -24.42 4.53
CA VAL A 282 2.91 -24.69 5.20
C VAL A 282 3.03 -23.95 6.53
N LEU A 283 2.65 -22.67 6.58
CA LEU A 283 2.73 -21.84 7.79
C LEU A 283 1.70 -22.20 8.86
N GLU A 284 0.55 -22.76 8.47
CA GLU A 284 -0.49 -23.26 9.38
C GLU A 284 -0.10 -24.62 10.00
N GLY A 285 0.99 -25.22 9.53
CA GLY A 285 1.52 -26.47 10.08
C GLY A 285 0.80 -27.71 9.58
N GLU A 286 0.17 -27.65 8.40
CA GLU A 286 -0.46 -28.81 7.78
C GLU A 286 0.55 -29.94 7.54
N ASP A 287 0.04 -31.17 7.48
CA ASP A 287 0.82 -32.34 7.05
C ASP A 287 0.91 -32.33 5.53
N LEU A 288 2.14 -32.27 5.01
CA LEU A 288 2.42 -32.18 3.58
C LEU A 288 2.76 -33.52 2.95
N ARG A 289 2.59 -34.65 3.67
CA ARG A 289 2.95 -35.99 3.18
C ARG A 289 2.43 -36.29 1.79
N GLU A 290 1.11 -36.19 1.65
CA GLU A 290 0.43 -36.53 0.41
C GLU A 290 0.86 -35.59 -0.71
N GLN A 291 1.08 -34.31 -0.39
CA GLN A 291 1.56 -33.33 -1.35
C GLN A 291 2.99 -33.66 -1.82
N CYS A 292 3.90 -34.01 -0.90
CA CYS A 292 5.26 -34.42 -1.25
C CYS A 292 5.26 -35.73 -2.07
N LEU A 293 4.43 -36.71 -1.73
CA LEU A 293 4.28 -37.94 -2.53
C LEU A 293 3.72 -37.65 -3.93
N HIS A 294 2.77 -36.74 -4.07
CA HIS A 294 2.30 -36.29 -5.39
C HIS A 294 3.41 -35.56 -6.17
N MET A 295 4.22 -34.73 -5.53
CA MET A 295 5.37 -34.10 -6.19
C MET A 295 6.38 -35.16 -6.68
N ILE A 296 6.66 -36.19 -5.88
CA ILE A 296 7.53 -37.31 -6.27
C ILE A 296 6.94 -38.04 -7.49
N HIS A 297 5.64 -38.37 -7.45
CA HIS A 297 4.95 -39.00 -8.56
C HIS A 297 5.05 -38.17 -9.85
N ASP A 298 4.72 -36.88 -9.78
CA ASP A 298 4.74 -35.97 -10.93
C ASP A 298 6.16 -35.89 -11.53
N VAL A 299 7.17 -35.62 -10.70
CA VAL A 299 8.56 -35.48 -11.17
C VAL A 299 9.04 -36.76 -11.85
N ILE A 300 8.80 -37.93 -11.27
CA ILE A 300 9.21 -39.21 -11.88
C ILE A 300 8.45 -39.46 -13.18
N THR A 301 7.15 -39.13 -13.21
CA THR A 301 6.34 -39.24 -14.41
C THR A 301 6.92 -38.37 -15.53
N ASP A 302 7.28 -37.13 -15.24
CA ASP A 302 7.84 -36.19 -16.21
C ASP A 302 9.17 -36.72 -16.81
N TYR A 303 10.05 -37.30 -15.99
CA TYR A 303 11.29 -37.92 -16.49
C TYR A 303 11.04 -39.15 -17.37
N VAL A 304 10.07 -39.99 -16.99
CA VAL A 304 9.70 -41.15 -17.80
C VAL A 304 9.05 -40.71 -19.11
N GLU A 305 8.20 -39.69 -19.09
CA GLU A 305 7.57 -39.14 -20.29
C GLU A 305 8.58 -38.49 -21.24
N GLU A 306 9.62 -37.81 -20.73
CA GLU A 306 10.69 -37.24 -21.56
C GLU A 306 11.45 -38.34 -22.33
N VAL A 307 11.77 -39.45 -21.66
CA VAL A 307 12.59 -40.52 -22.24
C VAL A 307 11.75 -41.47 -23.11
N ALA A 308 10.51 -41.73 -22.71
CA ALA A 308 9.58 -42.62 -23.41
C ALA A 308 8.64 -41.87 -24.38
N ALA A 309 9.05 -40.69 -24.88
CA ALA A 309 8.23 -39.86 -25.77
C ALA A 309 8.03 -40.49 -27.16
N GLU A 310 9.08 -41.11 -27.71
CA GLU A 310 9.10 -41.72 -29.04
C GLU A 310 9.85 -43.07 -28.99
N GLY A 311 9.48 -44.01 -29.86
CA GLY A 311 10.13 -45.32 -29.98
C GLY A 311 9.54 -46.42 -29.10
N TYR A 312 10.11 -47.62 -29.22
CA TYR A 312 9.76 -48.78 -28.38
C TYR A 312 10.65 -48.84 -27.15
N ALA A 313 10.34 -49.72 -26.19
CA ALA A 313 11.10 -49.84 -24.94
C ALA A 313 12.61 -50.07 -25.15
N GLU A 314 12.98 -50.75 -26.24
CA GLU A 314 14.38 -51.02 -26.63
C GLU A 314 15.13 -49.75 -27.11
N ASP A 315 14.40 -48.73 -27.59
CA ASP A 315 14.95 -47.48 -28.11
C ASP A 315 15.12 -46.40 -27.00
N TRP A 316 14.61 -46.67 -25.79
CA TRP A 316 14.66 -45.71 -24.68
C TRP A 316 16.06 -45.60 -24.09
N ASP A 317 16.51 -44.37 -23.89
CA ASP A 317 17.79 -44.06 -23.23
C ASP A 317 17.67 -44.23 -21.70
N HIS A 318 17.64 -45.49 -21.27
CA HIS A 318 17.56 -45.87 -19.86
C HIS A 318 18.81 -45.44 -19.07
N GLU A 319 19.98 -45.34 -19.70
CA GLU A 319 21.19 -44.84 -19.03
C GLU A 319 21.03 -43.38 -18.61
N LYS A 320 20.51 -42.52 -19.50
CA LYS A 320 20.19 -41.12 -19.19
C LYS A 320 19.12 -41.03 -18.11
N LEU A 321 18.06 -41.85 -18.20
CA LEU A 321 16.98 -41.87 -17.20
C LEU A 321 17.51 -42.20 -15.80
N TRP A 322 18.27 -43.29 -15.64
CA TRP A 322 18.84 -43.67 -14.33
C TRP A 322 19.86 -42.65 -13.82
N THR A 323 20.63 -42.02 -14.72
CA THR A 323 21.56 -40.95 -14.33
C THR A 323 20.82 -39.77 -13.73
N ASN A 324 19.73 -39.33 -14.36
CA ASN A 324 18.91 -38.23 -13.86
C ASN A 324 18.21 -38.59 -12.53
N LEU A 325 17.57 -39.76 -12.46
CA LEU A 325 16.84 -40.21 -11.25
C LEU A 325 17.76 -40.35 -10.03
N ARG A 326 19.00 -40.81 -10.22
CA ARG A 326 19.99 -40.92 -9.12
C ARG A 326 20.39 -39.57 -8.52
N THR A 327 20.22 -38.47 -9.24
CA THR A 327 20.46 -37.13 -8.66
C THR A 327 19.33 -36.72 -7.70
N LEU A 328 18.12 -37.25 -7.93
CA LEU A 328 16.92 -36.91 -7.17
C LEU A 328 16.75 -37.81 -5.94
N TYR A 329 16.87 -39.13 -6.11
CA TYR A 329 16.63 -40.09 -5.03
C TYR A 329 17.50 -41.34 -5.15
N PRO A 330 17.70 -42.11 -4.05
CA PRO A 330 18.49 -43.33 -4.08
C PRO A 330 17.69 -44.48 -4.74
N VAL A 331 17.78 -44.56 -6.07
CA VAL A 331 17.16 -45.61 -6.90
C VAL A 331 17.64 -46.99 -6.47
N SER A 332 16.71 -47.88 -6.13
CA SER A 332 17.03 -49.26 -5.70
C SER A 332 16.85 -50.32 -6.78
N VAL A 333 16.08 -50.03 -7.83
CA VAL A 333 15.80 -50.97 -8.93
C VAL A 333 16.74 -50.75 -10.12
N THR A 334 17.11 -51.82 -10.81
CA THR A 334 17.89 -51.77 -12.06
C THR A 334 16.98 -51.92 -13.28
N TRP A 335 17.44 -51.44 -14.44
CA TRP A 335 16.69 -51.59 -15.70
C TRP A 335 16.40 -53.07 -16.00
N ASP A 336 17.43 -53.92 -15.91
CA ASP A 336 17.35 -55.36 -16.18
C ASP A 336 16.26 -56.06 -15.33
N GLU A 337 16.08 -55.64 -14.08
CA GLU A 337 15.05 -56.17 -13.18
C GLU A 337 13.63 -55.81 -13.65
N ILE A 338 13.45 -54.60 -14.18
CA ILE A 338 12.15 -54.10 -14.65
C ILE A 338 11.79 -54.75 -16.00
N GLU A 339 12.75 -54.77 -16.93
CA GLU A 339 12.60 -55.39 -18.26
C GLU A 339 12.34 -56.89 -18.15
N SER A 340 13.11 -57.61 -17.31
CA SER A 340 12.90 -59.05 -17.11
C SER A 340 11.53 -59.39 -16.49
N SER A 341 10.95 -58.46 -15.74
CA SER A 341 9.64 -58.64 -15.10
C SER A 341 8.47 -58.36 -16.06
N HIS A 342 8.71 -57.65 -17.15
CA HIS A 342 7.68 -57.22 -18.12
C HIS A 342 8.18 -57.41 -19.56
N PRO A 343 7.89 -58.55 -20.19
CA PRO A 343 8.33 -58.85 -21.56
C PRO A 343 7.86 -57.85 -22.63
N ASP A 344 6.76 -57.13 -22.37
CA ASP A 344 6.23 -56.05 -23.21
C ASP A 344 6.14 -54.76 -22.36
N LEU A 345 7.29 -54.22 -21.95
CA LEU A 345 7.36 -53.06 -21.06
C LEU A 345 6.69 -51.83 -21.68
N THR A 346 5.60 -51.39 -21.06
CA THR A 346 4.92 -50.13 -21.41
C THR A 346 5.45 -48.98 -20.57
N LYS A 347 5.28 -47.75 -21.08
CA LYS A 347 5.68 -46.53 -20.36
C LYS A 347 4.97 -46.41 -19.00
N GLU A 348 3.70 -46.85 -18.94
CA GLU A 348 2.92 -46.85 -17.70
C GLU A 348 3.51 -47.82 -16.68
N GLN A 349 3.92 -49.01 -17.11
CA GLN A 349 4.57 -50.00 -16.23
C GLN A 349 5.94 -49.52 -15.73
N LEU A 350 6.73 -48.89 -16.60
CA LEU A 350 8.01 -48.30 -16.20
C LEU A 350 7.81 -47.18 -15.16
N ARG A 351 6.86 -46.26 -15.42
CA ARG A 351 6.48 -45.21 -14.46
C ARG A 351 6.04 -45.80 -13.13
N ASP A 352 5.10 -46.73 -13.14
CA ASP A 352 4.53 -47.29 -11.91
C ASP A 352 5.59 -48.03 -11.07
N ALA A 353 6.52 -48.74 -11.72
CA ALA A 353 7.64 -49.39 -11.06
C ALA A 353 8.59 -48.37 -10.38
N LEU A 354 8.96 -47.29 -11.08
CA LEU A 354 9.85 -46.26 -10.56
C LEU A 354 9.19 -45.40 -9.48
N VAL A 355 7.91 -45.09 -9.62
CA VAL A 355 7.13 -44.36 -8.59
C VAL A 355 7.04 -45.18 -7.31
N GLU A 356 6.76 -46.49 -7.41
CA GLU A 356 6.71 -47.36 -6.23
C GLU A 356 8.10 -47.55 -5.58
N ASP A 357 9.18 -47.57 -6.37
CA ASP A 357 10.56 -47.57 -5.85
C ASP A 357 10.85 -46.28 -5.05
N ALA A 358 10.53 -45.12 -5.63
CA ALA A 358 10.73 -43.83 -4.99
C ALA A 358 9.87 -43.65 -3.74
N ARG A 359 8.63 -44.14 -3.77
CA ARG A 359 7.75 -44.14 -2.59
C ARG A 359 8.37 -44.96 -1.45
N LYS A 360 8.89 -46.15 -1.73
CA LYS A 360 9.60 -46.97 -0.74
C LYS A 360 10.87 -46.28 -0.26
N ALA A 361 11.61 -45.61 -1.14
CA ALA A 361 12.77 -44.82 -0.76
C ALA A 361 12.38 -43.69 0.19
N TYR A 362 11.25 -43.03 -0.06
CA TYR A 362 10.73 -41.97 0.78
C TYR A 362 10.28 -42.50 2.16
N GLU A 363 9.62 -43.66 2.21
CA GLU A 363 9.24 -44.30 3.48
C GLU A 363 10.48 -44.70 4.31
N ARG A 364 11.54 -45.23 3.67
CA ARG A 364 12.84 -45.48 4.32
C ARG A 364 13.46 -44.21 4.86
N ARG A 365 13.36 -43.12 4.09
CA ARG A 365 13.90 -41.81 4.43
C ARG A 365 13.17 -41.16 5.60
N GLU A 366 11.85 -41.24 5.62
CA GLU A 366 11.00 -40.81 6.73
C GLU A 366 11.41 -41.53 8.03
N ALA A 367 11.54 -42.86 7.98
CA ALA A 367 11.98 -43.64 9.14
C ALA A 367 13.40 -43.28 9.61
N GLU A 368 14.33 -43.00 8.69
CA GLU A 368 15.68 -42.55 9.02
C GLU A 368 15.66 -41.20 9.76
N ILE A 369 14.91 -40.22 9.27
CA ILE A 369 14.86 -38.86 9.83
C ILE A 369 14.16 -38.88 11.20
N ASP A 370 13.04 -39.57 11.30
CA ASP A 370 12.29 -39.67 12.56
C ASP A 370 13.11 -40.41 13.63
N SER A 371 13.95 -41.39 13.24
CA SER A 371 14.88 -42.05 14.18
C SER A 371 15.97 -41.13 14.74
N LYS A 372 16.38 -40.11 13.97
CA LYS A 372 17.47 -39.18 14.34
C LYS A 372 16.99 -37.95 15.11
N ARG A 373 15.78 -37.45 14.81
CA ARG A 373 15.26 -36.18 15.34
C ARG A 373 13.97 -36.29 16.15
N GLY A 374 13.34 -37.46 16.21
CA GLY A 374 12.08 -37.70 16.90
C GLY A 374 10.88 -37.78 15.94
N GLU A 375 9.76 -38.24 16.46
CA GLU A 375 8.53 -38.46 15.69
C GLU A 375 8.01 -37.15 15.06
N GLY A 376 7.73 -37.18 13.75
CA GLY A 376 7.21 -36.03 13.01
C GLY A 376 8.30 -35.06 12.51
N ALA A 377 9.58 -35.37 12.69
CA ALA A 377 10.69 -34.57 12.17
C ALA A 377 10.67 -34.50 10.64
N MET A 378 10.25 -35.57 9.95
CA MET A 378 10.06 -35.54 8.49
C MET A 378 9.03 -34.49 8.06
N ARG A 379 7.92 -34.35 8.80
CA ARG A 379 6.87 -33.34 8.52
C ARG A 379 7.41 -31.92 8.66
N GLU A 380 8.27 -31.68 9.64
CA GLU A 380 8.95 -30.38 9.80
C GLU A 380 9.93 -30.11 8.66
N LEU A 381 10.70 -31.12 8.25
CA LEU A 381 11.62 -31.01 7.13
C LEU A 381 10.88 -30.64 5.85
N GLU A 382 9.76 -31.31 5.54
CA GLU A 382 8.94 -30.99 4.38
C GLU A 382 8.46 -29.57 4.37
N ARG A 383 7.87 -29.10 5.47
CA ARG A 383 7.41 -27.72 5.59
C ARG A 383 8.57 -26.74 5.38
N HIS A 384 9.73 -27.02 5.97
CA HIS A 384 10.89 -26.16 5.82
C HIS A 384 11.39 -26.12 4.37
N VAL A 385 11.56 -27.28 3.73
CA VAL A 385 12.06 -27.42 2.37
C VAL A 385 11.08 -26.79 1.37
N VAL A 386 9.79 -27.13 1.44
CA VAL A 386 8.76 -26.58 0.54
C VAL A 386 8.70 -25.06 0.67
N LEU A 387 8.67 -24.51 1.90
CA LEU A 387 8.61 -23.06 2.09
C LEU A 387 9.86 -22.34 1.56
N MET A 388 11.04 -22.90 1.84
CA MET A 388 12.31 -22.33 1.41
C MET A 388 12.42 -22.29 -0.12
N VAL A 389 12.11 -23.40 -0.79
CA VAL A 389 12.17 -23.50 -2.25
C VAL A 389 11.12 -22.62 -2.90
N LEU A 390 9.87 -22.66 -2.40
CA LEU A 390 8.77 -21.81 -2.88
C LEU A 390 9.13 -20.31 -2.81
N ASP A 391 9.65 -19.85 -1.67
CA ASP A 391 10.01 -18.44 -1.48
C ASP A 391 11.15 -17.98 -2.38
N ARG A 392 12.14 -18.85 -2.67
CA ARG A 392 13.22 -18.54 -3.60
C ARG A 392 12.72 -18.50 -5.04
N LYS A 393 12.08 -19.57 -5.51
CA LYS A 393 11.58 -19.70 -6.90
C LYS A 393 10.54 -18.62 -7.23
N TRP A 394 9.65 -18.32 -6.30
CA TRP A 394 8.68 -17.24 -6.48
C TRP A 394 9.34 -15.87 -6.61
N ARG A 395 10.42 -15.60 -5.85
CA ARG A 395 11.14 -14.33 -5.94
C ARG A 395 11.88 -14.20 -7.28
N GLU A 396 12.49 -15.27 -7.76
CA GLU A 396 13.09 -15.34 -9.10
C GLU A 396 12.03 -15.09 -10.18
N HIS A 397 10.88 -15.76 -10.09
CA HIS A 397 9.76 -15.54 -11.01
C HIS A 397 9.27 -14.09 -11.00
N LEU A 398 9.12 -13.46 -9.82
CA LEU A 398 8.73 -12.04 -9.73
C LEU A 398 9.73 -11.12 -10.47
N TYR A 399 11.03 -11.39 -10.33
CA TYR A 399 12.07 -10.63 -11.02
C TYR A 399 11.93 -10.77 -12.54
N GLU A 400 11.78 -12.00 -13.04
CA GLU A 400 11.61 -12.24 -14.48
C GLU A 400 10.29 -11.66 -15.02
N MET A 401 9.22 -11.68 -14.23
CA MET A 401 7.93 -11.08 -14.60
C MET A 401 7.97 -9.56 -14.71
N ASP A 402 8.84 -8.89 -13.94
CA ASP A 402 9.08 -7.45 -14.07
C ASP A 402 9.77 -7.12 -15.41
N TYR A 403 10.80 -7.89 -15.80
CA TYR A 403 11.44 -7.74 -17.13
C TYR A 403 10.48 -8.02 -18.27
N LEU A 404 9.69 -9.10 -18.15
CA LEU A 404 8.70 -9.45 -19.15
C LEU A 404 7.70 -8.29 -19.34
N LYS A 405 7.24 -7.69 -18.24
CA LYS A 405 6.29 -6.56 -18.28
C LYS A 405 6.88 -5.31 -18.95
N GLU A 406 8.16 -4.99 -18.72
CA GLU A 406 8.81 -3.87 -19.39
C GLU A 406 9.01 -4.15 -20.90
N GLY A 407 9.44 -5.36 -21.26
CA GLY A 407 9.75 -5.76 -22.63
C GLY A 407 8.54 -6.03 -23.52
N ILE A 408 7.41 -6.50 -22.97
CA ILE A 408 6.24 -6.93 -23.76
C ILE A 408 5.59 -5.78 -24.55
N SER A 409 5.77 -4.53 -24.07
CA SER A 409 5.27 -3.33 -24.74
C SER A 409 5.82 -3.18 -26.18
N LEU A 410 7.03 -3.68 -26.45
CA LEU A 410 7.64 -3.68 -27.78
C LEU A 410 7.01 -4.68 -28.75
N ARG A 411 6.25 -5.68 -28.25
CA ARG A 411 5.53 -6.61 -29.14
C ARG A 411 4.26 -6.00 -29.74
N ALA A 412 3.78 -4.88 -29.20
CA ALA A 412 2.67 -4.10 -29.77
C ALA A 412 2.93 -3.68 -31.22
N TYR A 413 4.21 -3.51 -31.60
CA TYR A 413 4.61 -3.18 -32.98
C TYR A 413 4.23 -4.25 -34.00
N ALA A 414 4.04 -5.50 -33.57
CA ALA A 414 3.62 -6.61 -34.43
C ALA A 414 2.08 -6.78 -34.51
N GLN A 415 1.30 -5.76 -34.12
CA GLN A 415 -0.17 -5.80 -34.08
C GLN A 415 -0.77 -6.90 -33.19
N LYS A 416 0.03 -7.43 -32.24
CA LYS A 416 -0.43 -8.35 -31.21
C LYS A 416 -0.82 -7.59 -29.95
N ASP A 417 -1.85 -8.05 -29.24
CA ASP A 417 -2.22 -7.47 -27.95
C ASP A 417 -1.15 -7.83 -26.90
N PRO A 418 -0.42 -6.85 -26.34
CA PRO A 418 0.65 -7.12 -25.37
C PRO A 418 0.15 -7.83 -24.10
N VAL A 419 -1.11 -7.61 -23.70
CA VAL A 419 -1.66 -8.22 -22.48
C VAL A 419 -1.85 -9.72 -22.68
N ILE A 420 -2.28 -10.14 -23.87
CA ILE A 420 -2.48 -11.56 -24.20
C ILE A 420 -1.12 -12.28 -24.26
N GLU A 421 -0.13 -11.67 -24.90
CA GLU A 421 1.22 -12.22 -24.96
C GLU A 421 1.86 -12.28 -23.56
N TYR A 422 1.69 -11.24 -22.73
CA TYR A 422 2.10 -11.25 -21.32
C TYR A 422 1.44 -12.38 -20.52
N GLN A 423 0.13 -12.59 -20.72
CA GLN A 423 -0.60 -13.66 -20.04
C GLN A 423 -0.09 -15.04 -20.44
N ARG A 424 0.17 -15.26 -21.74
CA ARG A 424 0.68 -16.54 -22.25
C ARG A 424 2.07 -16.84 -21.71
N GLU A 425 3.03 -15.94 -21.97
CA GLU A 425 4.43 -16.15 -21.56
C GLU A 425 4.57 -16.17 -20.04
N GLY A 426 3.83 -15.31 -19.33
CA GLY A 426 3.80 -15.32 -17.87
C GLY A 426 3.19 -16.60 -17.29
N TYR A 427 2.25 -17.24 -17.98
CA TYR A 427 1.72 -18.56 -17.57
C TYR A 427 2.74 -19.67 -17.82
N ASP A 428 3.39 -19.67 -18.99
CA ASP A 428 4.42 -20.66 -19.33
C ASP A 428 5.60 -20.60 -18.34
N MET A 429 6.07 -19.40 -18.00
CA MET A 429 7.10 -19.19 -16.97
C MET A 429 6.64 -19.63 -15.59
N PHE A 430 5.36 -19.42 -15.25
CA PHE A 430 4.80 -19.86 -13.97
C PHE A 430 4.71 -21.38 -13.86
N GLN A 431 4.33 -22.08 -14.95
CA GLN A 431 4.36 -23.56 -14.98
C GLN A 431 5.79 -24.07 -14.83
N ALA A 432 6.73 -23.54 -15.61
CA ALA A 432 8.15 -23.91 -15.51
C ALA A 432 8.71 -23.67 -14.10
N MET A 433 8.29 -22.60 -13.42
CA MET A 433 8.64 -22.34 -12.03
C MET A 433 8.06 -23.39 -11.08
N LEU A 434 6.78 -23.78 -11.27
CA LEU A 434 6.13 -24.82 -10.46
C LEU A 434 6.80 -26.19 -10.66
N ASP A 435 7.13 -26.56 -11.89
CA ASP A 435 7.76 -27.84 -12.20
C ASP A 435 9.17 -27.90 -11.60
N SER A 436 9.96 -26.83 -11.78
CA SER A 436 11.28 -26.70 -11.16
C SER A 436 11.21 -26.69 -9.63
N LEU A 437 10.13 -26.17 -9.04
CA LEU A 437 9.90 -26.25 -7.60
C LEU A 437 9.68 -27.68 -7.15
N LYS A 438 8.84 -28.46 -7.84
CA LYS A 438 8.58 -29.87 -7.49
C LYS A 438 9.88 -30.68 -7.52
N GLU A 439 10.63 -30.57 -8.61
CA GLU A 439 11.91 -31.28 -8.78
C GLU A 439 12.91 -30.95 -7.67
N GLU A 440 13.09 -29.67 -7.37
CA GLU A 440 14.03 -29.23 -6.35
C GLU A 440 13.61 -29.60 -4.92
N VAL A 441 12.29 -29.55 -4.62
CA VAL A 441 11.76 -30.05 -3.35
C VAL A 441 12.07 -31.53 -3.19
N VAL A 442 11.77 -32.35 -4.21
CA VAL A 442 12.03 -33.80 -4.18
C VAL A 442 13.52 -34.08 -3.98
N GLY A 443 14.40 -33.43 -4.75
CA GLY A 443 15.84 -33.60 -4.63
C GLY A 443 16.39 -33.21 -3.24
N ILE A 444 15.90 -32.12 -2.65
CA ILE A 444 16.34 -31.72 -1.30
C ILE A 444 15.79 -32.68 -0.24
N LEU A 445 14.53 -33.14 -0.35
CA LEU A 445 13.93 -34.08 0.62
C LEU A 445 14.74 -35.38 0.75
N PHE A 446 15.18 -35.93 -0.37
CA PHE A 446 15.98 -37.16 -0.37
C PHE A 446 17.43 -36.95 0.06
N ASN A 447 18.05 -35.81 -0.30
CA ASN A 447 19.49 -35.61 -0.12
C ASN A 447 19.89 -34.75 1.09
N ALA A 448 18.95 -34.06 1.75
CA ALA A 448 19.26 -33.15 2.87
C ALA A 448 20.01 -33.86 4.01
N GLN A 449 21.17 -33.36 4.42
CA GLN A 449 21.88 -33.94 5.55
C GLN A 449 21.18 -33.54 6.85
N VAL A 450 20.67 -34.53 7.59
CA VAL A 450 20.07 -34.32 8.91
C VAL A 450 21.12 -34.68 9.95
N GLU A 451 21.71 -33.64 10.56
CA GLU A 451 22.56 -33.82 11.73
C GLU A 451 21.71 -34.25 12.94
N PRO A 452 22.20 -35.21 13.75
CA PRO A 452 21.55 -35.58 14.99
C PRO A 452 21.49 -34.37 15.90
N VAL A 453 20.38 -34.22 16.63
CA VAL A 453 20.31 -33.24 17.72
C VAL A 453 21.31 -33.70 18.77
N GLU A 454 22.49 -33.07 18.83
CA GLU A 454 23.32 -33.19 20.02
C GLU A 454 22.45 -32.73 21.19
N PRO A 455 22.31 -33.53 22.26
CA PRO A 455 21.61 -33.06 23.45
C PRO A 455 22.33 -31.79 23.88
N GLU A 456 21.62 -30.66 23.93
CA GLU A 456 22.12 -29.46 24.59
C GLU A 456 22.62 -29.92 25.95
N ALA A 457 23.95 -29.91 26.13
CA ALA A 457 24.54 -30.10 27.44
C ALA A 457 23.81 -29.11 28.36
N PRO A 458 23.23 -29.57 29.49
CA PRO A 458 22.46 -28.69 30.35
C PRO A 458 23.36 -27.50 30.65
N ALA A 459 22.90 -26.31 30.25
CA ALA A 459 23.60 -25.08 30.50
C ALA A 459 24.02 -25.10 31.97
N GLU A 460 25.33 -25.25 32.23
CA GLU A 460 25.87 -25.18 33.57
C GLU A 460 25.32 -23.90 34.15
N ALA A 461 24.51 -24.06 35.21
CA ALA A 461 23.89 -22.97 35.93
C ALA A 461 24.97 -21.91 36.14
N ALA A 462 24.74 -20.72 35.58
CA ALA A 462 25.59 -19.57 35.76
C ALA A 462 25.91 -19.46 37.25
N THR A 463 27.14 -19.79 37.61
CA THR A 463 27.65 -19.61 38.96
C THR A 463 27.56 -18.12 39.25
N GLU A 464 26.73 -17.75 40.23
CA GLU A 464 26.64 -16.39 40.73
C GLU A 464 28.04 -15.96 41.18
N VAL A 465 28.65 -15.07 40.40
CA VAL A 465 29.89 -14.40 40.81
C VAL A 465 29.52 -13.39 41.89
N PRO A 466 30.11 -13.42 43.10
CA PRO A 466 29.77 -12.47 44.14
C PRO A 466 30.15 -11.06 43.73
N ALA A 467 29.23 -10.12 43.93
CA ALA A 467 29.45 -8.70 43.77
C ALA A 467 30.44 -8.17 44.82
N ALA A 468 31.74 -8.18 44.50
CA ALA A 468 32.76 -7.49 45.28
C ALA A 468 33.95 -7.06 44.41
N ALA A 469 33.88 -5.85 43.84
CA ALA A 469 35.02 -4.93 43.66
C ALA A 469 34.60 -3.73 42.79
N ARG A 470 33.99 -2.72 43.41
CA ARG A 470 34.09 -1.34 42.92
C ARG A 470 35.51 -0.86 43.26
N GLY A 471 36.33 -0.58 42.25
CA GLY A 471 37.66 -0.01 42.45
C GLY A 471 38.23 0.56 41.16
N ASN A 472 38.48 1.88 41.18
CA ASN A 472 39.09 2.70 40.14
C ASN A 472 40.37 2.10 39.52
N GLY A 473 40.56 2.31 38.21
CA GLY A 473 41.87 2.15 37.58
C GLY A 473 41.87 2.42 36.08
N ARG A 474 42.32 3.62 35.68
CA ARG A 474 42.80 3.94 34.32
C ARG A 474 44.07 3.14 34.02
N ALA A 475 44.16 2.51 32.85
CA ALA A 475 45.39 2.34 32.03
C ALA A 475 45.01 1.58 30.72
N GLU A 476 45.11 2.26 29.57
CA GLU A 476 46.14 2.05 28.53
C GLU A 476 45.94 0.81 27.63
N ARG A 477 45.72 1.06 26.33
CA ARG A 477 45.89 0.08 25.24
C ARG A 477 47.08 0.52 24.38
N PRO A 478 48.02 -0.37 24.05
CA PRO A 478 49.15 -0.02 23.20
C PRO A 478 48.76 0.00 21.72
N ALA A 479 49.39 0.93 21.00
CA ALA A 479 49.27 1.13 19.57
C ALA A 479 50.07 0.09 18.77
N ARG A 480 49.55 -0.30 17.60
CA ARG A 480 50.34 -0.90 16.51
C ARG A 480 50.06 -0.15 15.20
N ARG A 481 51.08 0.56 14.72
CA ARG A 481 51.33 1.01 13.33
C ARG A 481 51.61 -0.24 12.45
N GLN A 482 51.45 -0.33 11.13
CA GLN A 482 51.30 0.63 10.03
C GLN A 482 50.96 -0.15 8.73
N GLY A 483 50.47 0.57 7.72
CA GLY A 483 50.55 0.23 6.29
C GLY A 483 49.19 -0.12 5.67
N GLY A 484 48.61 0.58 4.69
CA GLY A 484 49.11 1.60 3.76
C GLY A 484 48.61 1.26 2.36
N GLY A 485 47.57 1.95 1.87
CA GLY A 485 47.05 1.79 0.50
C GLY A 485 45.72 2.53 0.31
N GLY A 486 45.71 3.57 -0.53
CA GLY A 486 44.68 4.62 -0.55
C GLY A 486 43.49 4.39 -1.48
N GLY A 487 42.40 5.09 -1.19
CA GLY A 487 41.22 5.27 -2.04
C GLY A 487 40.28 6.31 -1.42
N ARG A 488 40.07 7.43 -2.13
CA ARG A 488 39.34 8.62 -1.67
C ARG A 488 37.82 8.35 -1.61
N HIS A 489 37.22 8.44 -0.42
CA HIS A 489 35.79 8.71 -0.23
C HIS A 489 35.57 9.78 0.84
N ALA A 490 34.45 10.48 0.71
CA ALA A 490 34.13 11.80 1.22
C ALA A 490 34.21 11.99 2.75
N LYS A 491 34.58 13.20 3.17
CA LYS A 491 34.56 13.65 4.58
C LYS A 491 33.12 13.64 5.12
N PRO A 492 32.84 13.03 6.29
CA PRO A 492 31.57 13.24 6.97
C PRO A 492 31.52 14.65 7.58
N VAL A 493 30.40 15.32 7.36
CA VAL A 493 30.03 16.64 7.89
C VAL A 493 29.97 16.56 9.43
N PRO A 494 30.43 17.60 10.17
CA PRO A 494 30.35 17.61 11.63
C PRO A 494 28.88 17.58 12.11
N PRO A 495 28.56 16.85 13.19
CA PRO A 495 27.21 16.83 13.74
C PRO A 495 26.85 18.23 14.28
N GLN A 496 25.68 18.72 13.87
CA GLN A 496 25.08 19.94 14.42
C GLN A 496 24.68 19.73 15.89
N PRO A 497 24.68 20.81 16.71
CA PRO A 497 24.45 20.72 18.14
C PRO A 497 23.03 20.24 18.47
N VAL A 498 22.93 19.30 19.40
CA VAL A 498 21.69 18.81 19.98
C VAL A 498 21.11 19.92 20.86
N ILE A 499 19.93 20.43 20.51
CA ILE A 499 19.17 21.35 21.36
C ILE A 499 18.54 20.51 22.48
N GLU A 500 18.93 20.78 23.72
CA GLU A 500 18.29 20.22 24.91
C GLU A 500 16.88 20.79 25.09
N GLY A 501 15.90 19.90 25.35
CA GLY A 501 14.69 20.25 26.11
C GLY A 501 13.38 20.36 25.32
N GLN A 502 12.74 19.22 25.05
CA GLN A 502 11.32 18.97 25.37
C GLN A 502 11.07 17.46 25.30
N ALA A 503 10.58 16.88 26.40
CA ALA A 503 10.42 15.44 26.55
C ALA A 503 9.36 14.89 25.58
N VAL A 504 9.75 13.88 24.80
CA VAL A 504 8.84 13.11 23.94
C VAL A 504 7.88 12.31 24.83
N PRO A 505 6.57 12.31 24.57
CA PRO A 505 5.57 11.54 25.33
C PRO A 505 5.90 10.05 25.39
N ALA A 506 5.66 9.41 26.54
CA ALA A 506 5.98 8.00 26.80
C ALA A 506 5.32 7.00 25.82
N ALA A 507 4.21 7.39 25.18
CA ALA A 507 3.53 6.61 24.14
C ALA A 507 4.32 6.44 22.83
N LEU A 508 5.40 7.20 22.62
CA LEU A 508 6.26 7.15 21.43
C LEU A 508 7.63 6.48 21.69
N ARG A 509 7.86 5.91 22.88
CA ARG A 509 9.06 5.10 23.19
C ARG A 509 8.87 3.66 22.75
N ARG A 510 9.76 3.14 21.90
CA ARG A 510 9.85 1.70 21.62
C ARG A 510 10.21 0.95 22.92
N PRO A 511 9.57 -0.19 23.24
CA PRO A 511 9.97 -0.98 24.41
C PRO A 511 11.41 -1.47 24.29
N PRO A 512 12.15 -1.65 25.41
CA PRO A 512 13.48 -2.25 25.36
C PRO A 512 13.37 -3.71 24.87
N ALA A 513 14.28 -4.10 23.98
CA ALA A 513 14.31 -5.44 23.40
C ALA A 513 14.71 -6.47 24.47
N GLY A 514 13.72 -7.16 25.02
CA GLY A 514 13.88 -8.42 25.74
C GLY A 514 13.43 -9.58 24.86
N ALA A 515 14.29 -10.60 24.75
CA ALA A 515 14.16 -11.89 24.04
C ALA A 515 12.80 -12.15 23.35
N ALA A 516 12.72 -11.85 22.04
CA ALA A 516 11.53 -12.10 21.23
C ALA A 516 11.71 -13.38 20.39
N GLY A 517 10.79 -14.33 20.57
CA GLY A 517 10.58 -15.43 19.65
C GLY A 517 10.20 -14.93 18.25
N LEU A 518 10.47 -15.75 17.24
CA LEU A 518 10.29 -15.44 15.82
C LEU A 518 8.84 -15.00 15.53
N THR A 519 8.67 -13.73 15.15
CA THR A 519 7.41 -13.19 14.63
C THR A 519 7.49 -13.02 13.13
N TYR A 520 6.54 -13.59 12.38
CA TYR A 520 6.45 -13.41 10.93
C TYR A 520 5.34 -12.41 10.57
N SER A 521 5.59 -11.56 9.57
CA SER A 521 4.60 -10.62 9.02
C SER A 521 4.44 -10.83 7.54
N GLY A 522 3.19 -11.03 7.09
CA GLY A 522 2.85 -11.20 5.67
C GLY A 522 1.55 -10.49 5.29
N PRO A 523 1.30 -10.28 3.98
CA PRO A 523 0.08 -9.63 3.51
C PRO A 523 -1.15 -10.52 3.76
N ALA A 524 -2.22 -9.90 4.27
CA ALA A 524 -3.52 -10.50 4.49
C ALA A 524 -4.40 -10.38 3.23
N GLU A 525 -5.36 -11.28 3.06
CA GLU A 525 -6.26 -11.32 1.88
C GLU A 525 -7.09 -10.05 1.68
N GLY A 526 -7.21 -9.20 2.70
CA GLY A 526 -7.82 -7.86 2.61
C GLY A 526 -6.87 -6.72 2.24
N GLY A 527 -5.62 -7.01 1.88
CA GLY A 527 -4.59 -6.01 1.55
C GLY A 527 -3.90 -5.36 2.77
N GLY A 528 -4.14 -5.86 3.99
CA GLY A 528 -3.45 -5.44 5.22
C GLY A 528 -2.21 -6.28 5.54
N VAL A 529 -1.48 -5.96 6.62
CA VAL A 529 -0.37 -6.78 7.12
C VAL A 529 -0.85 -7.60 8.33
N ALA A 530 -0.80 -8.93 8.23
CA ALA A 530 -1.05 -9.82 9.35
C ALA A 530 0.27 -10.21 10.04
N ARG A 531 0.24 -10.26 11.37
CA ARG A 531 1.35 -10.75 12.20
C ARG A 531 0.85 -11.95 13.00
N SER A 532 1.57 -13.07 12.92
CA SER A 532 1.32 -14.24 13.76
C SER A 532 2.59 -14.60 14.51
N GLY A 533 2.45 -14.93 15.79
CA GLY A 533 3.53 -15.40 16.66
C GLY A 533 3.08 -16.69 17.35
N GLY A 534 3.96 -17.69 17.38
CA GLY A 534 3.72 -18.97 18.02
C GLY A 534 3.70 -18.84 19.54
N ASN A 535 2.53 -18.54 20.11
CA ASN A 535 2.22 -18.98 21.47
C ASN A 535 0.70 -19.10 21.63
N SER A 536 0.23 -20.31 21.92
CA SER A 536 -1.17 -20.67 22.11
C SER A 536 -1.68 -20.17 23.47
N GLN A 537 -1.97 -18.87 23.56
CA GLN A 537 -2.95 -18.34 24.52
C GLN A 537 -3.83 -17.29 23.84
N PRO A 538 -5.16 -17.30 24.08
CA PRO A 538 -6.07 -16.33 23.48
C PRO A 538 -5.79 -14.94 24.06
N ASN A 539 -5.07 -14.14 23.29
CA ASN A 539 -4.69 -12.79 23.68
C ASN A 539 -5.94 -11.87 23.69
N ARG A 540 -6.29 -11.33 24.86
CA ARG A 540 -7.43 -10.42 25.10
C ARG A 540 -7.30 -9.05 24.41
N ALA A 541 -6.26 -8.81 23.62
CA ALA A 541 -6.02 -7.54 22.94
C ALA A 541 -6.90 -7.28 21.70
N ALA A 542 -7.62 -8.28 21.17
CA ALA A 542 -8.43 -8.12 19.95
C ALA A 542 -9.77 -7.34 20.13
N GLN A 543 -10.08 -6.82 21.32
CA GLN A 543 -11.34 -6.13 21.60
C GLN A 543 -11.28 -4.60 21.60
N GLN A 544 -10.11 -3.98 21.40
CA GLN A 544 -9.97 -2.53 21.52
C GLN A 544 -10.33 -1.74 20.25
N GLY A 545 -10.48 -2.37 19.08
CA GLY A 545 -10.79 -1.70 17.82
C GLY A 545 -12.25 -1.75 17.35
N ALA A 546 -13.15 -2.44 18.06
CA ALA A 546 -14.51 -2.70 17.57
C ALA A 546 -15.52 -1.63 17.99
N SER A 547 -16.30 -1.14 17.03
CA SER A 547 -17.41 -0.21 17.28
C SER A 547 -18.48 -0.86 18.19
N ARG A 548 -19.24 -0.04 18.93
CA ARG A 548 -20.29 -0.51 19.86
C ARG A 548 -21.33 -1.41 19.17
N ARG A 549 -21.54 -1.22 17.87
CA ARG A 549 -22.45 -2.02 17.02
C ARG A 549 -21.88 -3.41 16.76
N GLU A 550 -20.60 -3.53 16.47
CA GLU A 550 -19.91 -4.81 16.24
C GLU A 550 -19.82 -5.65 17.52
N ARG A 551 -19.59 -5.01 18.67
CA ARG A 551 -19.63 -5.69 19.98
C ARG A 551 -21.01 -6.31 20.27
N ARG A 552 -22.10 -5.62 19.95
CA ARG A 552 -23.47 -6.16 20.08
C ARG A 552 -23.78 -7.27 19.09
N ALA A 553 -23.27 -7.18 17.86
CA ALA A 553 -23.42 -8.24 16.86
C ALA A 553 -22.65 -9.51 17.25
N ALA A 554 -21.41 -9.37 17.73
CA ALA A 554 -20.59 -10.46 18.21
C ALA A 554 -21.20 -11.15 19.45
N ALA A 555 -21.72 -10.37 20.40
CA ALA A 555 -22.41 -10.90 21.58
C ALA A 555 -23.68 -11.69 21.20
N ARG A 556 -24.46 -11.20 20.21
CA ARG A 556 -25.64 -11.92 19.69
C ARG A 556 -25.25 -13.20 18.94
N ALA A 557 -24.15 -13.19 18.20
CA ALA A 557 -23.64 -14.37 17.50
C ALA A 557 -23.13 -15.44 18.48
N GLN A 558 -22.41 -15.05 19.52
CA GLN A 558 -21.97 -15.95 20.58
C GLN A 558 -23.15 -16.52 21.39
N ALA A 559 -24.15 -15.70 21.71
CA ALA A 559 -25.38 -16.18 22.37
C ALA A 559 -26.15 -17.19 21.50
N LYS A 560 -26.19 -17.00 20.17
CA LYS A 560 -26.78 -17.98 19.23
C LYS A 560 -25.98 -19.27 19.17
N LYS A 561 -24.64 -19.22 19.17
CA LYS A 561 -23.78 -20.42 19.21
C LYS A 561 -23.96 -21.20 20.51
N ALA A 562 -23.99 -20.51 21.66
CA ALA A 562 -24.22 -21.14 22.96
C ALA A 562 -25.61 -21.79 23.06
N LYS A 563 -26.64 -21.21 22.42
CA LYS A 563 -27.99 -21.78 22.38
C LYS A 563 -28.13 -22.97 21.42
N LYS A 564 -27.26 -23.05 20.39
CA LYS A 564 -27.20 -24.16 19.43
C LYS A 564 -26.34 -25.33 19.92
N ALA A 565 -25.48 -25.11 20.91
CA ALA A 565 -24.72 -26.15 21.60
C ALA A 565 -25.47 -26.77 22.80
N ARG A 566 -26.61 -26.15 23.19
CA ARG A 566 -27.50 -26.61 24.28
C ARG A 566 -28.79 -27.28 23.80
N ARG A 567 -28.95 -27.42 22.48
CA ARG A 567 -29.98 -28.21 21.79
C ARG A 567 -29.26 -29.28 21.01
#